data_AF-A0A4Y2U7J0-F1
#
_entry.id   AF-A0A4Y2U7J0-F1
#
_cell.length_a   1.000
_cell.length_b   1.000
_cell.length_c   1.000
_cell.angle_alpha   90.00
_cell.angle_beta   90.00
_cell.angle_gamma   90.00
#
_symmetry.space_group_name_H-M   'P 1'
#
loop_
_entity.id
_entity.type
_entity.pdbx_description
1 polymer ?
#
loop_
_entity_poly.entity_id
_entity_poly.type
_entity_poly.pdbx_seq_one_letter_code
_entity_poly.pdbx_strand_id
1 'polypeptide(L)'
;MCEAAGELNKNNSDISQCGVSVDGTWQKRGHTSLNGCVSALSVDNEKVLDVEVMLKMCRICNSSSNRAHDCVKHIGSSGCMEIVGVYRMFEQSEKMRNLQYVVRS
;
A
#
# COMPACT_ATOMS: atom_id res chain seq x y z
N MET A 1 0.61 -12.17 -1.72
CA MET A 1 1.55 -11.08 -1.36
C MET A 1 2.57 -11.54 -0.34
N CYS A 2 2.15 -11.99 0.86
CA CYS A 2 3.09 -12.42 1.90
C CYS A 2 4.08 -13.52 1.47
N GLU A 3 3.69 -14.41 0.56
CA GLU A 3 4.58 -15.44 0.02
C GLU A 3 5.72 -14.85 -0.84
N ALA A 4 5.38 -14.02 -1.84
CA ALA A 4 6.37 -13.38 -2.71
C ALA A 4 7.34 -12.46 -1.93
N ALA A 5 6.82 -11.72 -0.95
CA ALA A 5 7.65 -10.93 -0.05
C ALA A 5 8.50 -11.84 0.89
N GLY A 6 7.92 -12.92 1.42
CA GLY A 6 8.62 -13.87 2.28
C GLY A 6 9.78 -14.61 1.59
N GLU A 7 9.66 -14.86 0.28
CA GLU A 7 10.75 -15.43 -0.52
C GLU A 7 12.01 -14.55 -0.54
N LEU A 8 11.85 -13.22 -0.39
CA LEU A 8 12.95 -12.26 -0.44
C LEU A 8 13.65 -12.09 0.90
N ASN A 9 13.01 -12.45 2.01
CA ASN A 9 13.61 -12.38 3.34
C ASN A 9 13.51 -13.72 4.09
N LYS A 10 14.19 -14.74 3.56
CA LYS A 10 14.20 -16.09 4.14
C LYS A 10 14.97 -16.20 5.46
N ASN A 11 15.81 -15.23 5.80
CA ASN A 11 16.74 -15.32 6.94
C ASN A 11 16.30 -14.52 8.18
N ASN A 12 15.28 -13.66 8.06
CA ASN A 12 14.54 -13.01 9.15
C ASN A 12 15.35 -12.25 10.23
N SER A 13 16.67 -12.12 10.09
CA SER A 13 17.56 -11.43 11.04
C SER A 13 18.00 -10.06 10.57
N ASP A 14 18.05 -9.82 9.26
CA ASP A 14 18.55 -8.58 8.66
C ASP A 14 17.52 -7.94 7.73
N ILE A 15 17.62 -6.61 7.59
CA ILE A 15 16.81 -5.84 6.64
C ILE A 15 17.34 -6.13 5.22
N SER A 16 16.51 -6.73 4.39
CA SER A 16 16.81 -6.99 2.98
C SER A 16 16.28 -5.86 2.11
N GLN A 17 17.13 -5.32 1.23
CA GLN A 17 16.70 -4.33 0.24
C GLN A 17 16.10 -5.03 -0.99
N CYS A 18 15.01 -4.48 -1.53
CA CYS A 18 14.38 -4.97 -2.75
C CYS A 18 14.07 -3.81 -3.70
N GLY A 19 14.48 -3.96 -4.97
CA GLY A 19 14.13 -3.02 -6.02
C GLY A 19 12.67 -3.20 -6.44
N VAL A 20 11.89 -2.13 -6.40
CA VAL A 20 10.46 -2.17 -6.74
C VAL A 20 10.07 -1.12 -7.78
N SER A 21 9.13 -1.49 -8.64
CA SER A 21 8.30 -0.55 -9.39
C SER A 21 6.99 -0.36 -8.62
N VAL A 22 6.46 0.86 -8.61
CA VAL A 22 5.24 1.18 -7.87
C VAL A 22 4.24 1.81 -8.82
N ASP A 23 3.00 1.30 -8.80
CA ASP A 23 1.91 1.81 -9.64
C ASP A 23 0.63 1.97 -8.83
N GLY A 24 -0.13 3.01 -9.16
CA GLY A 24 -1.37 3.39 -8.49
C GLY A 24 -2.57 3.37 -9.43
N THR A 25 -3.66 2.72 -9.02
CA THR A 25 -4.91 2.67 -9.79
C THR A 25 -6.07 3.27 -9.01
N TRP A 26 -6.93 4.00 -9.72
CA TRP A 26 -8.01 4.80 -9.15
C TRP A 26 -9.32 4.55 -9.90
N GLN A 27 -10.44 4.44 -9.17
CA GLN A 27 -11.75 4.14 -9.80
C GLN A 27 -12.20 5.21 -10.81
N LYS A 28 -11.85 6.48 -10.57
CA LYS A 28 -12.21 7.63 -11.41
C LYS A 28 -10.96 8.40 -11.82
N ARG A 29 -10.97 8.88 -13.07
CA ARG A 29 -9.94 9.82 -13.55
C ARG A 29 -10.11 11.20 -12.90
N GLY A 30 -9.01 11.97 -12.86
CA GLY A 30 -9.04 13.40 -12.50
C GLY A 30 -9.20 13.70 -11.01
N HIS A 31 -8.42 13.09 -10.12
CA HIS A 31 -8.36 13.39 -8.68
C HIS A 31 -9.71 13.45 -7.93
N THR A 32 -10.76 12.83 -8.48
CA THR A 32 -12.10 12.73 -7.87
C THR A 32 -12.41 11.33 -7.33
N SER A 33 -11.40 10.47 -7.32
CA SER A 33 -11.53 9.10 -6.82
C SER A 33 -11.80 9.07 -5.32
N LEU A 34 -12.77 8.23 -4.95
CA LEU A 34 -13.10 7.90 -3.57
C LEU A 34 -12.34 6.67 -3.08
N ASN A 35 -11.81 5.87 -3.99
CA ASN A 35 -11.05 4.68 -3.70
C ASN A 35 -9.99 4.45 -4.78
N GLY A 36 -8.96 3.71 -4.38
CA GLY A 36 -7.99 3.09 -5.26
C GLY A 36 -6.97 2.33 -4.45
N CYS A 37 -5.91 1.89 -5.11
CA CYS A 37 -4.83 1.18 -4.46
C CYS A 37 -3.49 1.51 -5.11
N VAL A 38 -2.44 1.28 -4.33
CA VAL A 38 -1.06 1.38 -4.76
C VAL A 38 -0.45 0.00 -4.62
N SER A 39 0.31 -0.44 -5.62
CA SER A 39 0.95 -1.75 -5.64
C SER A 39 2.45 -1.62 -5.86
N ALA A 40 3.24 -2.37 -5.08
CA ALA A 40 4.67 -2.53 -5.30
C ALA A 40 4.94 -3.87 -5.97
N LEU A 41 5.62 -3.84 -7.11
CA LEU A 41 6.09 -5.00 -7.85
C LEU A 41 7.59 -5.09 -7.75
N SER A 42 8.12 -6.27 -7.47
CA SER A 42 9.55 -6.52 -7.57
C SER A 42 10.02 -6.36 -9.00
N VAL A 43 11.12 -5.65 -9.20
CA VAL A 43 11.75 -5.54 -10.53
C VAL A 43 12.41 -6.86 -10.94
N ASP A 44 12.89 -7.64 -9.98
CA ASP A 44 13.70 -8.83 -10.28
C ASP A 44 12.87 -10.06 -10.65
N ASN A 45 11.68 -10.20 -10.06
CA ASN A 45 10.83 -11.39 -10.25
C ASN A 45 9.42 -11.06 -10.76
N GLU A 46 9.14 -9.79 -11.02
CA GLU A 46 7.86 -9.29 -11.55
C GLU A 46 6.63 -9.66 -10.70
N LYS A 47 6.84 -10.10 -9.45
CA LYS A 47 5.76 -10.44 -8.52
C LYS A 47 5.30 -9.19 -7.77
N VAL A 48 3.99 -9.12 -7.51
CA VAL A 48 3.42 -8.13 -6.59
C VAL A 48 3.83 -8.49 -5.16
N LEU A 49 4.60 -7.60 -4.53
CA LEU A 49 5.08 -7.76 -3.17
C LEU A 49 4.07 -7.22 -2.16
N ASP A 50 3.43 -6.10 -2.47
CA ASP A 50 2.51 -5.46 -1.56
C ASP A 50 1.46 -4.59 -2.28
N VAL A 51 0.33 -4.37 -1.61
CA VAL A 51 -0.77 -3.54 -2.08
C VAL A 51 -1.37 -2.78 -0.90
N GLU A 52 -1.37 -1.44 -0.99
CA GLU A 52 -2.05 -0.56 -0.04
C GLU A 52 -3.36 -0.04 -0.63
N VAL A 53 -4.45 -0.27 0.09
CA VAL A 53 -5.80 0.16 -0.33
C VAL A 53 -6.13 1.51 0.31
N MET A 54 -6.47 2.48 -0.53
CA MET A 54 -6.72 3.86 -0.12
C MET A 54 -8.19 4.22 -0.32
N LEU A 55 -8.88 4.57 0.77
CA LEU A 55 -10.32 4.87 0.77
C LEU A 55 -10.60 6.26 1.34
N LYS A 56 -11.34 7.11 0.62
CA LYS A 56 -11.81 8.41 1.14
C LYS A 56 -13.21 8.37 1.75
N MET A 57 -13.90 7.25 1.59
CA MET A 57 -15.23 7.05 2.10
C MET A 57 -15.27 5.75 2.90
N CYS A 58 -15.80 5.82 4.12
CA CYS A 58 -16.16 4.65 4.91
C CYS A 58 -17.67 4.56 4.99
N ARG A 59 -18.25 3.42 4.57
CA ARG A 59 -19.71 3.21 4.62
C ARG A 59 -20.24 3.17 6.05
N ILE A 60 -19.46 2.64 7.00
CA ILE A 60 -19.86 2.53 8.40
C ILE A 60 -19.93 3.93 9.02
N CYS A 61 -18.88 4.76 8.83
CA CYS A 61 -18.91 6.18 9.23
C CYS A 61 -20.05 6.98 8.59
N ASN A 62 -20.44 6.63 7.36
CA ASN A 62 -21.50 7.34 6.65
C ASN A 62 -22.90 6.79 6.96
N SER A 63 -23.00 5.73 7.75
CA SER A 63 -24.27 5.20 8.22
C SER A 63 -24.70 5.91 9.50
N SER A 64 -26.00 5.98 9.76
CA SER A 64 -26.53 6.45 11.04
C SER A 64 -26.29 5.47 12.20
N SER A 65 -25.69 4.30 11.91
CA SER A 65 -25.36 3.33 12.94
C SER A 65 -24.07 3.74 13.63
N ASN A 66 -24.15 4.03 14.93
CA ASN A 66 -23.01 4.45 15.74
C ASN A 66 -22.14 3.24 16.16
N ARG A 67 -21.76 2.42 15.18
CA ARG A 67 -20.96 1.22 15.39
C ARG A 67 -19.49 1.60 15.48
N ALA A 68 -18.87 1.27 16.60
CA ALA A 68 -17.41 1.31 16.73
C ALA A 68 -16.79 0.43 15.65
N HIS A 69 -15.84 0.98 14.90
CA HIS A 69 -15.05 0.24 13.92
C HIS A 69 -13.71 0.94 13.71
N ASP A 70 -12.70 0.17 13.33
CA ASP A 70 -11.41 0.71 12.92
C ASP A 70 -11.52 1.29 11.51
N CYS A 71 -11.66 2.61 11.44
CA CYS A 71 -11.81 3.32 10.18
C CYS A 71 -10.44 3.57 9.55
N VAL A 72 -10.18 2.90 8.41
CA VAL A 72 -8.94 3.07 7.62
C VAL A 72 -9.07 4.15 6.53
N LYS A 73 -10.03 5.08 6.67
CA LYS A 73 -10.25 6.15 5.69
C LYS A 73 -9.00 7.04 5.60
N HIS A 74 -8.51 7.22 4.38
CA HIS A 74 -7.52 8.23 4.02
C HIS A 74 -8.04 9.65 4.25
N ILE A 75 -7.22 10.45 4.93
CA ILE A 75 -7.43 11.87 5.18
C ILE A 75 -6.47 12.65 4.27
N GLY A 76 -7.01 13.46 3.37
CA GLY A 76 -6.20 14.23 2.41
C GLY A 76 -6.85 14.40 1.03
N SER A 77 -6.10 14.99 0.09
CA SER A 77 -6.52 15.13 -1.31
C SER A 77 -6.43 13.79 -2.04
N SER A 78 -7.18 13.61 -3.14
CA SER A 78 -7.11 12.34 -3.88
C SER A 78 -5.80 12.23 -4.66
N GLY A 79 -5.19 13.36 -5.02
CA GLY A 79 -3.85 13.37 -5.64
C GLY A 79 -2.74 12.91 -4.70
N CYS A 80 -2.91 13.07 -3.39
CA CYS A 80 -1.93 12.60 -2.42
C CYS A 80 -2.06 11.11 -2.08
N MET A 81 -3.14 10.43 -2.52
CA MET A 81 -3.39 9.03 -2.14
C MET A 81 -2.30 8.09 -2.63
N GLU A 82 -1.70 8.37 -3.78
CA GLU A 82 -0.59 7.57 -4.32
C GLU A 82 0.62 7.66 -3.39
N ILE A 83 1.15 8.87 -3.19
CA ILE A 83 2.34 9.12 -2.36
C ILE A 83 2.13 8.59 -0.93
N VAL A 84 0.97 8.84 -0.34
CA VAL A 84 0.65 8.34 1.01
C VAL A 84 0.54 6.82 1.05
N GLY A 85 -0.02 6.21 -0.01
CA GLY A 85 -0.08 4.75 -0.15
C GLY A 85 1.32 4.13 -0.23
N VAL A 86 2.21 4.71 -1.04
CA VAL A 86 3.63 4.30 -1.11
C VAL A 86 4.29 4.35 0.26
N TYR A 87 4.17 5.49 0.95
CA TYR A 87 4.79 5.67 2.26
C TYR A 87 4.34 4.61 3.27
N ARG A 88 3.02 4.37 3.38
CA ARG A 88 2.45 3.38 4.30
C ARG A 88 2.95 1.97 3.99
N MET A 89 2.93 1.61 2.72
CA MET A 89 3.39 0.32 2.23
C MET A 89 4.88 0.09 2.57
N PHE A 90 5.73 1.10 2.38
CA PHE A 90 7.15 1.00 2.66
C PHE A 90 7.40 0.85 4.17
N GLU A 91 6.78 1.70 4.99
CA GLU A 91 6.89 1.64 6.45
C GLU A 91 6.39 0.30 7.00
N GLN A 92 5.29 -0.23 6.47
CA GLN A 92 4.72 -1.50 6.89
C GLN A 92 5.59 -2.68 6.47
N SER A 93 6.16 -2.64 5.28
CA SER A 93 7.08 -3.67 4.78
C SER A 93 8.32 -3.81 5.65
N GLU A 94 8.93 -2.69 6.04
CA GLU A 94 10.08 -2.70 6.95
C GLU A 94 9.70 -3.31 8.30
N LYS A 95 8.57 -2.87 8.89
CA LYS A 95 8.14 -3.33 10.22
C LYS A 95 7.70 -4.79 10.27
N MET A 96 7.00 -5.28 9.25
CA MET A 96 6.39 -6.61 9.28
C MET A 96 7.22 -7.69 8.57
N ARG A 97 8.09 -7.30 7.63
CA ARG A 97 8.79 -8.24 6.74
C ARG A 97 10.31 -7.98 6.67
N ASN A 98 10.82 -6.98 7.40
CA ASN A 98 12.23 -6.57 7.33
C ASN A 98 12.68 -6.34 5.88
N LEU A 99 11.79 -5.80 5.04
CA LEU A 99 12.04 -5.53 3.63
C LEU A 99 12.02 -4.02 3.39
N GLN A 100 13.15 -3.49 2.95
CA GLN A 100 13.28 -2.10 2.54
C GLN A 100 13.11 -1.99 1.03
N TYR A 101 12.05 -1.30 0.61
CA TYR A 101 11.78 -1.07 -0.80
C TYR A 101 12.58 0.12 -1.34
N VAL A 102 13.20 -0.08 -2.50
CA VAL A 102 13.94 0.95 -3.24
C VAL A 102 13.28 1.11 -4.60
N VAL A 103 12.69 2.27 -4.85
CA VAL A 103 12.03 2.55 -6.14
C VAL A 103 13.07 2.53 -7.25
N ARG A 104 12.83 1.74 -8.30
CA ARG A 104 13.64 1.72 -9.51
C ARG A 104 12.75 1.99 -10.73
N SER A 105 13.18 2.98 -11.52
CA SER A 105 12.55 3.43 -12.76
C SER A 105 13.06 2.66 -13.96
#